data_AF-A0A6I9WDX3-F1
#
_entry.id   AF-A0A6I9WDX3-F1
#
_cell.length_a   1.000
_cell.length_b   1.000
_cell.length_c   1.000
_cell.angle_alpha   90.00
_cell.angle_beta   90.00
_cell.angle_gamma   90.00
#
_symmetry.space_group_name_H-M   'P 1'
#
loop_
_entity.id
_entity.type
_entity.pdbx_description
1 polymer ?
#
loop_
_entity_poly.entity_id
_entity_poly.type
_entity_poly.pdbx_seq_one_letter_code
_entity_poly.pdbx_strand_id
1 'polypeptide(L)'
;MSKDARHGATCSTSKMRENTDSEAFFEKYTLSEETMARLESIRETMKDKLAQANPLWEVIAGQNEEKCSESEESDDNDKPDDNESQKMSDQSIAPLSTQFYFTQSERIPELTRSEDIPLPQMQDILECSCENLERNNGRLDFTQLENLSNEDLVSLVDEMRKKLSHKGVYNLCQSINDMILEQKMKYLNIFCTHLLLPKILELEEPSRLLSSAIVECIKIFPDEIQQFIFIPILNTELKDTTLIITLVNTFEQQRKTMLLEDFLVHVKELKLWHISVLQNFLSIRLDHNMLDKIIKLFSGKALYFSKDKNFGKLVLSFLKINTTLSKDQKNLMIEVAAVNETLFKKPIENILRNM
;
A
#
# COMPACT_ATOMS: atom_id res chain seq x y z
N MET A 1 41.98 32.03 -18.11
CA MET A 1 42.85 33.05 -17.48
C MET A 1 42.10 33.53 -16.24
N SER A 2 42.33 32.97 -15.05
CA SER A 2 43.42 33.32 -14.10
C SER A 2 43.57 34.82 -13.95
N LYS A 3 43.46 35.45 -12.79
CA LYS A 3 43.37 35.06 -11.37
C LYS A 3 42.78 36.28 -10.66
N ASP A 4 41.96 36.11 -9.63
CA ASP A 4 42.03 37.02 -8.48
C ASP A 4 41.79 36.23 -7.21
N ALA A 5 42.83 36.23 -6.38
CA ALA A 5 42.92 35.52 -5.13
C ALA A 5 43.06 36.55 -4.01
N ARG A 6 42.07 36.53 -3.11
CA ARG A 6 42.22 36.34 -1.66
C ARG A 6 42.93 37.42 -0.81
N HIS A 7 42.10 37.94 0.09
CA HIS A 7 42.17 37.85 1.56
C HIS A 7 42.57 39.10 2.35
N GLY A 8 41.74 39.37 3.36
CA GLY A 8 41.96 40.32 4.43
C GLY A 8 40.75 40.40 5.36
N ALA A 9 40.47 39.32 6.08
CA ALA A 9 39.46 39.25 7.14
C ALA A 9 40.03 39.75 8.48
N THR A 10 39.22 40.46 9.26
CA THR A 10 39.22 40.46 10.74
C THR A 10 37.77 40.69 11.18
N CYS A 11 37.09 39.66 11.70
CA CYS A 11 37.04 39.25 13.11
C CYS A 11 36.15 40.17 13.96
N SER A 12 34.93 39.71 14.25
CA SER A 12 34.13 40.12 15.41
C SER A 12 33.19 38.97 15.77
N THR A 13 33.69 38.12 16.66
CA THR A 13 32.97 37.07 17.37
C THR A 13 32.08 37.70 18.44
N SER A 14 30.76 37.73 18.24
CA SER A 14 29.80 37.98 19.33
C SER A 14 29.30 36.66 19.89
N LYS A 15 29.59 36.47 21.18
CA LYS A 15 29.39 35.27 21.98
C LYS A 15 27.92 34.82 22.03
N MET A 16 27.77 33.50 22.04
CA MET A 16 26.64 32.76 22.57
C MET A 16 26.27 33.26 23.99
N ARG A 17 24.97 33.45 24.22
CA ARG A 17 24.34 33.27 25.51
C ARG A 17 23.10 32.41 25.29
N GLU A 18 23.17 31.19 25.81
CA GLU A 18 22.01 30.36 26.12
C GLU A 18 21.12 31.12 27.11
N ASN A 19 19.87 31.37 26.71
CA ASN A 19 18.77 31.51 27.65
C ASN A 19 17.84 30.33 27.37
N THR A 20 18.06 29.27 28.13
CA THR A 20 17.02 28.32 28.52
C THR A 20 15.96 29.08 29.29
N ASP A 21 14.74 29.15 28.76
CA ASP A 21 13.45 29.27 29.47
C ASP A 21 12.35 29.50 28.41
N SER A 22 12.04 28.44 27.67
CA SER A 22 10.82 28.37 26.86
C SER A 22 9.79 27.54 27.63
N GLU A 23 9.23 28.14 28.68
CA GLU A 23 7.91 27.73 29.17
C GLU A 23 6.92 27.99 28.04
N ALA A 24 6.48 26.91 27.38
CA ALA A 24 5.40 26.96 26.41
C ALA A 24 4.11 27.35 27.13
N PHE A 25 3.77 28.64 27.06
CA PHE A 25 2.43 29.13 27.38
C PHE A 25 1.43 28.47 26.44
N PHE A 26 0.73 27.43 26.90
CA PHE A 26 -0.51 27.01 26.26
C PHE A 26 -1.55 28.10 26.55
N GLU A 27 -1.74 29.02 25.62
CA GLU A 27 -2.93 29.87 25.59
C GLU A 27 -4.17 28.96 25.59
N LYS A 28 -5.05 29.16 26.56
CA LYS A 28 -6.37 28.52 26.57
C LYS A 28 -7.15 29.01 25.35
N TYR A 29 -7.20 28.21 24.29
CA TYR A 29 -8.08 28.46 23.17
C TYR A 29 -9.52 28.19 23.58
N THR A 30 -10.28 29.26 23.84
CA THR A 30 -11.73 29.20 23.95
C THR A 30 -12.35 29.37 22.57
N LEU A 31 -13.18 28.40 22.16
CA LEU A 31 -13.96 28.50 20.93
C LEU A 31 -14.88 29.73 21.00
N SER A 32 -15.04 30.44 19.88
CA SER A 32 -15.96 31.58 19.84
C SER A 32 -17.41 31.12 20.03
N GLU A 33 -18.25 31.97 20.61
CA GLU A 33 -19.67 31.66 20.84
C GLU A 33 -20.39 31.29 19.54
N GLU A 34 -20.01 31.87 18.40
CA GLU A 34 -20.57 31.53 17.10
C GLU A 34 -20.21 30.09 16.68
N THR A 35 -18.98 29.65 16.98
CA THR A 35 -18.54 28.28 16.69
C THR A 35 -19.23 27.27 17.59
N MET A 36 -19.41 27.61 18.87
CA MET A 36 -20.19 26.82 19.83
C MET A 36 -21.66 26.69 19.39
N ALA A 37 -22.29 27.79 18.97
CA ALA A 37 -23.67 27.77 18.49
C ALA A 37 -23.86 26.93 17.22
N ARG A 38 -22.89 26.96 16.29
CA ARG A 38 -22.91 26.08 15.11
C ARG A 38 -22.76 24.61 15.47
N LEU A 39 -21.87 24.28 16.40
CA LEU A 39 -21.69 22.91 16.87
C LEU A 39 -22.95 22.38 17.57
N GLU A 40 -23.61 23.20 18.38
CA GLU A 40 -24.86 22.80 19.03
C GLU A 40 -26.00 22.59 18.02
N SER A 41 -26.07 23.44 16.99
CA SER A 41 -27.04 23.28 15.90
C SER A 41 -26.81 21.97 15.11
N ILE A 42 -25.55 21.61 14.82
CA ILE A 42 -25.19 20.35 14.16
C ILE A 42 -25.53 19.16 15.06
N ARG A 43 -25.25 19.26 16.36
CA ARG A 43 -25.57 18.22 17.34
C ARG A 43 -27.08 17.93 17.38
N GLU A 44 -27.92 18.96 17.46
CA GLU A 44 -29.38 18.77 17.48
C GLU A 44 -29.90 18.19 16.16
N THR A 45 -29.36 18.62 15.00
CA THR A 45 -29.76 18.01 13.71
C THR A 45 -29.31 16.56 13.54
N MET A 46 -28.24 16.14 14.22
CA MET A 46 -27.77 14.76 14.19
C MET A 46 -28.54 13.87 15.18
N LYS A 47 -29.01 14.42 16.30
CA LYS A 47 -29.76 13.70 17.34
C LYS A 47 -31.05 13.10 16.78
N ASP A 48 -31.81 13.87 16.01
CA ASP A 48 -33.05 13.42 15.35
C ASP A 48 -32.80 12.34 14.28
N LYS A 49 -31.61 12.34 13.66
CA LYS A 49 -31.23 11.35 12.62
C LYS A 49 -30.63 10.08 13.22
N LEU A 50 -30.01 10.16 14.40
CA LEU A 50 -29.40 9.01 15.08
C LEU A 50 -30.45 8.01 15.60
N ALA A 51 -31.52 8.51 16.21
CA ALA A 51 -32.59 7.69 16.79
C ALA A 51 -33.34 6.82 15.75
N GLN A 52 -33.42 7.27 14.49
CA GLN A 52 -34.03 6.50 13.40
C GLN A 52 -33.11 5.48 12.73
N ALA A 53 -31.78 5.65 12.85
CA ALA A 53 -30.82 4.85 12.07
C ALA A 53 -30.38 3.56 12.77
N ASN A 54 -30.16 3.59 14.10
CA ASN A 54 -29.90 2.42 14.94
C ASN A 54 -29.94 2.80 16.44
N PRO A 55 -30.78 2.16 17.28
CA PRO A 55 -30.93 2.49 18.70
C PRO A 55 -29.66 2.28 19.55
N LEU A 56 -28.66 1.53 19.05
CA LEU A 56 -27.39 1.36 19.76
C LEU A 56 -26.59 2.68 19.89
N TRP A 57 -26.86 3.66 19.02
CA TRP A 57 -26.21 4.97 19.09
C TRP A 57 -26.72 5.86 20.22
N GLU A 58 -27.92 5.61 20.76
CA GLU A 58 -28.44 6.35 21.93
C GLU A 58 -27.61 6.06 23.19
N VAL A 59 -27.06 4.84 23.29
CA VAL A 59 -26.16 4.43 24.39
C VAL A 59 -24.83 5.17 24.31
N ILE A 60 -24.30 5.38 23.11
CA ILE A 60 -23.02 6.09 22.88
C ILE A 60 -23.20 7.61 23.05
N ALA A 61 -24.38 8.14 22.73
CA ALA A 61 -24.71 9.56 22.88
C ALA A 61 -24.97 9.99 24.34
N GLY A 62 -24.90 9.06 25.30
CA GLY A 62 -25.02 9.36 26.73
C GLY A 62 -26.42 9.77 27.19
N GLN A 63 -27.48 9.24 26.55
CA GLN A 63 -28.87 9.56 26.89
C GLN A 63 -29.52 8.66 27.96
N ASN A 64 -28.76 7.77 28.61
CA ASN A 64 -29.28 7.04 29.76
C ASN A 64 -29.11 7.87 31.03
N GLU A 65 -30.16 8.59 31.42
CA GLU A 65 -30.33 9.04 32.80
C GLU A 65 -30.41 7.80 33.71
N GLU A 66 -29.39 7.61 34.53
CA GLU A 66 -29.36 6.60 35.59
C GLU A 66 -30.52 6.85 36.56
N LYS A 67 -31.56 6.02 36.50
CA LYS A 67 -32.50 5.86 37.61
C LYS A 67 -31.86 4.92 38.64
N CYS A 68 -31.19 5.49 39.62
CA CYS A 68 -30.98 4.84 40.92
C CYS A 68 -32.35 4.57 41.55
N SER A 69 -32.73 3.29 41.65
CA SER A 69 -33.81 2.85 42.53
C SER A 69 -33.21 2.42 43.86
N GLU A 70 -33.27 3.32 44.84
CA GLU A 70 -33.26 2.97 46.25
C GLU A 70 -34.55 2.23 46.60
N SER A 71 -34.43 1.11 47.32
CA SER A 71 -35.49 0.60 48.18
C SER A 71 -34.88 -0.31 49.26
N GLU A 72 -34.88 0.18 50.49
CA GLU A 72 -34.68 -0.58 51.72
C GLU A 72 -35.96 -1.34 52.13
N GLU A 73 -35.80 -2.21 53.14
CA GLU A 73 -36.81 -2.86 54.02
C GLU A 73 -37.46 -4.15 53.48
N SER A 74 -37.08 -5.34 53.96
CA SER A 74 -37.37 -6.04 55.24
C SER A 74 -38.59 -6.97 55.11
N ASP A 75 -38.42 -8.29 55.32
CA ASP A 75 -38.84 -8.97 56.56
C ASP A 75 -38.69 -10.50 56.48
N ASP A 76 -38.49 -11.06 57.67
CA ASP A 76 -38.20 -12.43 58.06
C ASP A 76 -39.12 -13.54 57.50
N ASN A 77 -38.56 -14.74 57.34
CA ASN A 77 -39.14 -15.93 57.97
C ASN A 77 -38.16 -17.10 58.13
N ASP A 78 -38.41 -17.81 59.23
CA ASP A 78 -37.57 -18.68 60.04
C ASP A 78 -37.50 -20.16 59.57
N LYS A 79 -36.31 -20.76 59.75
CA LYS A 79 -36.04 -22.11 60.34
C LYS A 79 -36.08 -23.43 59.51
N PRO A 80 -35.45 -24.52 60.04
CA PRO A 80 -34.26 -25.14 59.42
C PRO A 80 -34.44 -26.66 59.15
N ASP A 81 -33.43 -27.34 58.59
CA ASP A 81 -33.06 -28.67 59.11
C ASP A 81 -31.71 -29.23 58.60
N ASP A 82 -31.13 -30.01 59.50
CA ASP A 82 -29.83 -30.67 59.54
C ASP A 82 -29.51 -31.66 58.40
N ASN A 83 -28.22 -31.79 58.06
CA ASN A 83 -27.50 -33.04 58.37
C ASN A 83 -25.98 -32.94 58.20
N GLU A 84 -25.29 -33.33 59.26
CA GLU A 84 -23.85 -33.54 59.37
C GLU A 84 -23.35 -34.72 58.53
N SER A 85 -22.10 -34.67 58.08
CA SER A 85 -21.11 -35.73 58.36
C SER A 85 -19.69 -35.37 57.89
N GLN A 86 -18.77 -35.27 58.87
CA GLN A 86 -17.44 -35.92 58.96
C GLN A 86 -16.45 -35.78 57.76
N LYS A 87 -15.16 -35.44 57.93
CA LYS A 87 -14.19 -35.76 59.00
C LYS A 87 -12.93 -34.89 58.86
N MET A 88 -12.30 -34.64 60.00
CA MET A 88 -10.99 -34.02 60.24
C MET A 88 -9.82 -34.62 59.45
N SER A 89 -8.82 -33.79 59.11
CA SER A 89 -7.48 -33.94 59.69
C SER A 89 -6.68 -32.64 59.54
N ASP A 90 -6.38 -32.02 60.67
CA ASP A 90 -5.28 -31.07 60.83
C ASP A 90 -3.95 -31.71 60.41
N GLN A 91 -3.12 -30.93 59.71
CA GLN A 91 -1.68 -30.93 59.90
C GLN A 91 -1.14 -29.57 59.51
N SER A 92 -1.03 -28.72 60.54
CA SER A 92 -0.26 -27.50 60.54
C SER A 92 1.22 -27.80 60.29
N ILE A 93 1.71 -27.45 59.11
CA ILE A 93 3.13 -27.22 58.88
C ILE A 93 3.26 -25.74 58.54
N ALA A 94 3.76 -24.97 59.50
CA ALA A 94 4.17 -23.60 59.28
C ALA A 94 5.34 -23.57 58.28
N PRO A 95 5.27 -22.80 57.18
CA PRO A 95 6.47 -22.50 56.42
C PRO A 95 7.23 -21.35 57.09
N LEU A 96 8.53 -21.56 57.21
CA LEU A 96 9.52 -20.62 57.71
C LEU A 96 9.42 -19.26 56.99
N SER A 97 9.39 -18.21 57.81
CA SER A 97 9.56 -16.82 57.40
C SER A 97 10.93 -16.61 56.74
N THR A 98 10.93 -16.33 55.44
CA THR A 98 11.78 -15.31 54.78
C THR A 98 11.43 -15.26 53.30
N GLN A 99 10.40 -14.50 52.93
CA GLN A 99 10.29 -13.96 51.56
C GLN A 99 9.72 -12.54 51.63
N PHE A 100 10.42 -11.64 50.94
CA PHE A 100 10.11 -10.23 50.83
C PHE A 100 8.70 -10.03 50.27
N TYR A 101 7.85 -9.32 51.02
CA TYR A 101 6.62 -8.76 50.47
C TYR A 101 6.98 -7.59 49.54
N PHE A 102 7.04 -7.85 48.24
CA PHE A 102 6.72 -6.80 47.27
C PHE A 102 5.23 -6.88 46.99
N THR A 103 4.48 -5.93 47.55
CA THR A 103 3.12 -5.63 47.11
C THR A 103 3.18 -5.22 45.64
N GLN A 104 2.79 -6.12 44.73
CA GLN A 104 2.39 -5.70 43.40
C GLN A 104 0.98 -5.14 43.52
N SER A 105 0.88 -3.81 43.56
CA SER A 105 -0.35 -3.14 43.18
C SER A 105 -0.63 -3.49 41.72
N GLU A 106 -1.77 -4.12 41.46
CA GLU A 106 -2.34 -4.31 40.13
C GLU A 106 -2.29 -2.96 39.39
N ARG A 107 -1.34 -2.81 38.46
CA ARG A 107 -1.40 -1.72 37.49
C ARG A 107 -2.46 -2.11 36.49
N ILE A 108 -3.56 -1.39 36.51
CA ILE A 108 -4.46 -1.23 35.37
C ILE A 108 -3.54 -0.90 34.17
N PRO A 109 -3.60 -1.63 33.04
CA PRO A 109 -2.83 -1.23 31.87
C PRO A 109 -3.35 0.13 31.43
N GLU A 110 -2.56 1.18 31.66
CA GLU A 110 -2.72 2.41 30.91
C GLU A 110 -2.57 2.03 29.44
N LEU A 111 -3.58 2.39 28.64
CA LEU A 111 -3.52 2.34 27.20
C LEU A 111 -2.46 3.35 26.75
N THR A 112 -1.20 2.95 26.75
CA THR A 112 -0.09 3.80 26.32
C THR A 112 -0.28 4.09 24.85
N ARG A 113 -0.48 5.38 24.55
CA ARG A 113 -0.33 5.92 23.20
C ARG A 113 1.05 5.57 22.69
N SER A 114 1.10 4.86 21.57
CA SER A 114 2.24 4.76 20.62
C SER A 114 3.59 5.17 21.20
N GLU A 115 4.19 4.29 22.00
CA GLU A 115 5.62 4.39 22.29
C GLU A 115 6.36 3.76 21.10
N ASP A 116 7.27 4.54 20.49
CA ASP A 116 8.15 4.07 19.43
C ASP A 116 8.82 2.76 19.87
N ILE A 117 8.75 1.74 19.01
CA ILE A 117 9.33 0.43 19.32
C ILE A 117 10.84 0.60 19.48
N PRO A 118 11.45 0.07 20.57
CA PRO A 118 12.89 0.20 20.78
C PRO A 118 13.68 -0.33 19.58
N LEU A 119 14.63 0.45 19.07
CA LEU A 119 15.51 0.07 17.94
C LEU A 119 16.07 -1.37 18.00
N PRO A 120 16.48 -1.92 19.16
CA PRO A 120 16.95 -3.31 19.24
C PRO A 120 15.87 -4.33 18.83
N GLN A 121 14.62 -4.10 19.23
CA GLN A 121 13.50 -4.98 18.89
C GLN A 121 13.19 -4.96 17.39
N MET A 122 13.34 -3.80 16.74
CA MET A 122 13.16 -3.68 15.28
C MET A 122 14.21 -4.47 14.51
N GLN A 123 15.47 -4.44 14.97
CA GLN A 123 16.55 -5.22 14.35
C GLN A 123 16.33 -6.72 14.52
N ASP A 124 15.87 -7.15 15.70
CA ASP A 124 15.55 -8.57 15.95
C ASP A 124 14.42 -9.07 15.04
N ILE A 125 13.35 -8.27 14.87
CA ILE A 125 12.25 -8.59 13.94
C ILE A 125 12.78 -8.68 12.50
N LEU A 126 13.62 -7.74 12.08
CA LEU A 126 14.23 -7.72 10.75
C LEU A 126 15.05 -8.98 10.49
N GLU A 127 15.96 -9.32 11.40
CA GLU A 127 16.85 -10.48 11.27
C GLU A 127 16.04 -11.78 11.26
N CYS A 128 15.12 -11.95 12.22
CA CYS A 128 14.25 -13.12 12.29
C CYS A 128 13.42 -13.28 11.00
N SER A 129 12.80 -12.19 10.53
CA SER A 129 11.97 -12.20 9.31
C SER A 129 12.78 -12.56 8.07
N CYS A 130 13.95 -11.94 7.89
CA CYS A 130 14.82 -12.23 6.75
C CYS A 130 15.33 -13.68 6.79
N GLU A 131 15.82 -14.15 7.93
CA GLU A 131 16.31 -15.52 8.07
C GLU A 131 15.21 -16.54 7.78
N ASN A 132 14.01 -16.34 8.33
CA ASN A 132 12.88 -17.24 8.11
C ASN A 132 12.49 -17.29 6.63
N LEU A 133 12.48 -16.15 5.94
CA LEU A 133 12.16 -16.07 4.52
C LEU A 133 13.25 -16.70 3.63
N GLU A 134 14.52 -16.71 4.03
CA GLU A 134 15.59 -17.34 3.26
C GLU A 134 15.65 -18.88 3.41
N ARG A 135 14.95 -19.44 4.40
CA ARG A 135 14.84 -20.90 4.58
C ARG A 135 14.10 -21.58 3.43
N ASN A 136 14.27 -22.88 3.30
CA ASN A 136 13.49 -23.68 2.36
C ASN A 136 12.03 -23.70 2.82
N ASN A 137 11.10 -23.32 1.95
CA ASN A 137 9.69 -23.12 2.29
C ASN A 137 9.49 -22.14 3.46
N GLY A 138 10.33 -21.10 3.49
CA GLY A 138 10.24 -20.03 4.48
C GLY A 138 8.88 -19.35 4.45
N ARG A 139 8.44 -18.89 5.63
CA ARG A 139 7.20 -18.12 5.78
C ARG A 139 7.46 -16.92 6.67
N LEU A 140 6.79 -15.82 6.36
CA LEU A 140 6.76 -14.66 7.23
C LEU A 140 5.74 -14.89 8.35
N ASP A 141 6.15 -14.64 9.58
CA ASP A 141 5.27 -14.65 10.74
C ASP A 141 4.69 -13.25 10.96
N PHE A 142 3.43 -13.05 10.55
CA PHE A 142 2.76 -11.75 10.63
C PHE A 142 2.51 -11.28 12.07
N THR A 143 2.53 -12.20 13.06
CA THR A 143 2.32 -11.82 14.47
C THR A 143 3.43 -10.89 14.98
N GLN A 144 4.64 -11.01 14.42
CA GLN A 144 5.77 -10.14 14.73
C GLN A 144 5.57 -8.70 14.24
N LEU A 145 4.62 -8.47 13.32
CA LEU A 145 4.34 -7.18 12.70
C LEU A 145 3.10 -6.48 13.26
N GLU A 146 2.31 -7.16 14.10
CA GLU A 146 0.99 -6.67 14.54
C GLU A 146 1.07 -5.34 15.30
N ASN A 147 2.09 -5.19 16.14
CA ASN A 147 2.27 -4.00 16.98
C ASN A 147 3.07 -2.88 16.31
N LEU A 148 3.54 -3.07 15.07
CA LEU A 148 4.28 -2.04 14.35
C LEU A 148 3.32 -0.92 13.88
N SER A 149 3.76 0.33 14.03
CA SER A 149 3.18 1.47 13.31
C SER A 149 3.41 1.32 11.80
N ASN A 150 2.69 2.10 10.99
CA ASN A 150 2.87 2.03 9.53
C ASN A 150 4.25 2.55 9.13
N GLU A 151 4.75 3.58 9.80
CA GLU A 151 6.07 4.19 9.59
C GLU A 151 7.20 3.21 9.91
N ASP A 152 7.08 2.50 11.03
CA ASP A 152 8.00 1.45 11.45
C ASP A 152 8.00 0.27 10.49
N LEU A 153 6.80 -0.17 10.08
CA LEU A 153 6.65 -1.26 9.14
C LEU A 153 7.25 -0.91 7.78
N VAL A 154 7.03 0.31 7.27
CA VAL A 154 7.65 0.78 6.03
C VAL A 154 9.17 0.72 6.14
N SER A 155 9.73 1.25 7.24
CA SER A 155 11.17 1.25 7.50
C SER A 155 11.74 -0.17 7.55
N LEU A 156 11.05 -1.09 8.22
CA LEU A 156 11.40 -2.50 8.29
C LEU A 156 11.40 -3.15 6.90
N VAL A 157 10.33 -2.94 6.13
CA VAL A 157 10.16 -3.54 4.79
C VAL A 157 11.21 -3.00 3.80
N ASP A 158 11.58 -1.73 3.92
CA ASP A 158 12.66 -1.14 3.13
C ASP A 158 14.04 -1.76 3.43
N GLU A 159 14.31 -2.12 4.69
CA GLU A 159 15.50 -2.88 5.06
C GLU A 159 15.42 -4.35 4.62
N MET A 160 14.24 -4.99 4.74
CA MET A 160 14.01 -6.33 4.22
C MET A 160 14.28 -6.41 2.72
N ARG A 161 13.83 -5.41 1.95
CA ARG A 161 14.13 -5.31 0.52
C ARG A 161 15.64 -5.41 0.25
N LYS A 162 16.47 -4.71 1.03
CA LYS A 162 17.93 -4.71 0.82
C LYS A 162 18.56 -6.07 1.12
N LYS A 163 18.05 -6.78 2.14
CA LYS A 163 18.61 -8.06 2.61
C LYS A 163 18.10 -9.28 1.83
N LEU A 164 16.85 -9.27 1.37
CA LEU A 164 16.22 -10.45 0.77
C LEU A 164 16.72 -10.75 -0.64
N SER A 165 17.04 -12.02 -0.86
CA SER A 165 17.31 -12.61 -2.16
C SER A 165 16.01 -12.82 -2.95
N HIS A 166 16.11 -13.18 -4.24
CA HIS A 166 14.93 -13.55 -5.02
C HIS A 166 14.15 -14.73 -4.42
N LYS A 167 14.82 -15.63 -3.68
CA LYS A 167 14.17 -16.73 -2.96
C LYS A 167 13.38 -16.20 -1.76
N GLY A 168 13.98 -15.32 -0.97
CA GLY A 168 13.30 -14.65 0.14
C GLY A 168 12.07 -13.88 -0.31
N VAL A 169 12.18 -13.12 -1.41
CA VAL A 169 11.04 -12.40 -2.02
C VAL A 169 9.96 -13.36 -2.50
N TYR A 170 10.33 -14.48 -3.14
CA TYR A 170 9.36 -15.51 -3.55
C TYR A 170 8.60 -16.08 -2.34
N ASN A 171 9.31 -16.45 -1.27
CA ASN A 171 8.70 -16.99 -0.05
C ASN A 171 7.80 -15.95 0.64
N LEU A 172 8.17 -14.66 0.59
CA LEU A 172 7.32 -13.57 1.07
C LEU A 172 6.02 -13.51 0.27
N CYS A 173 6.09 -13.54 -1.07
CA CYS A 173 4.89 -13.58 -1.92
C CYS A 173 3.99 -14.78 -1.60
N GLN A 174 4.56 -15.96 -1.33
CA GLN A 174 3.78 -17.12 -0.89
C GLN A 174 3.10 -16.87 0.46
N SER A 175 3.77 -16.20 1.40
CA SER A 175 3.19 -15.84 2.70
C SER A 175 2.08 -14.80 2.56
N ILE A 176 2.23 -13.83 1.64
CA ILE A 176 1.22 -12.82 1.33
C ILE A 176 -0.04 -13.46 0.73
N ASN A 177 0.12 -14.47 -0.13
CA ASN A 177 -1.01 -15.19 -0.71
C ASN A 177 -1.90 -15.88 0.35
N ASP A 178 -1.29 -16.31 1.46
CA ASP A 178 -1.95 -16.99 2.59
C ASP A 178 -2.55 -16.03 3.64
N MET A 179 -2.46 -14.70 3.45
CA MET A 179 -2.98 -13.72 4.42
C MET A 179 -4.50 -13.75 4.57
N ILE A 180 -4.97 -13.49 5.79
CA ILE A 180 -6.37 -13.14 6.07
C ILE A 180 -6.70 -11.71 5.62
N LEU A 181 -7.98 -11.36 5.55
CA LEU A 181 -8.44 -10.08 4.99
C LEU A 181 -7.86 -8.86 5.73
N GLU A 182 -7.83 -8.92 7.06
CA GLU A 182 -7.32 -7.84 7.93
C GLU A 182 -5.84 -7.58 7.67
N GLN A 183 -5.06 -8.66 7.54
CA GLN A 183 -3.64 -8.60 7.22
C GLN A 183 -3.41 -8.05 5.82
N LYS A 184 -4.23 -8.45 4.84
CA LYS A 184 -4.15 -7.92 3.46
C LYS A 184 -4.34 -6.41 3.46
N MET A 185 -5.39 -5.92 4.13
CA MET A 185 -5.69 -4.49 4.20
C MET A 185 -4.57 -3.69 4.87
N LYS A 186 -3.89 -4.27 5.86
CA LYS A 186 -2.80 -3.60 6.58
C LYS A 186 -1.47 -3.65 5.82
N TYR A 187 -1.10 -4.80 5.25
CA TYR A 187 0.27 -5.06 4.84
C TYR A 187 0.49 -5.11 3.33
N LEU A 188 -0.52 -5.46 2.52
CA LEU A 188 -0.33 -5.77 1.11
C LEU A 188 0.20 -4.56 0.33
N ASN A 189 -0.39 -3.38 0.54
CA ASN A 189 0.07 -2.14 -0.07
C ASN A 189 1.55 -1.89 0.24
N ILE A 190 1.97 -2.02 1.51
CA ILE A 190 3.35 -1.76 1.93
C ILE A 190 4.31 -2.76 1.29
N PHE A 191 4.01 -4.05 1.31
CA PHE A 191 4.86 -5.05 0.65
C PHE A 191 4.94 -4.85 -0.87
N CYS A 192 3.82 -4.50 -1.52
CA CYS A 192 3.82 -4.22 -2.96
C CYS A 192 4.64 -2.98 -3.31
N THR A 193 4.48 -1.88 -2.56
CA THR A 193 5.07 -0.57 -2.90
C THR A 193 6.50 -0.39 -2.41
N HIS A 194 6.84 -0.89 -1.22
CA HIS A 194 8.18 -0.71 -0.62
C HIS A 194 9.14 -1.87 -0.87
N LEU A 195 8.65 -3.05 -1.28
CA LEU A 195 9.49 -4.21 -1.53
C LEU A 195 9.37 -4.76 -2.96
N LEU A 196 8.19 -5.19 -3.38
CA LEU A 196 8.04 -5.86 -4.68
C LEU A 196 8.30 -4.92 -5.85
N LEU A 197 7.67 -3.74 -5.86
CA LEU A 197 7.85 -2.77 -6.93
C LEU A 197 9.33 -2.35 -7.07
N PRO A 198 10.03 -1.90 -6.01
CA PRO A 198 11.46 -1.60 -6.12
C PRO A 198 12.30 -2.80 -6.58
N LYS A 199 12.01 -4.02 -6.12
CA LYS A 199 12.71 -5.23 -6.59
C LYS A 199 12.51 -5.46 -8.09
N ILE A 200 11.33 -5.17 -8.64
CA ILE A 200 11.07 -5.26 -10.08
C ILE A 200 11.85 -4.17 -10.83
N LEU A 201 11.88 -2.94 -10.32
CA LEU A 201 12.59 -1.81 -10.94
C LEU A 201 14.11 -2.03 -10.95
N GLU A 202 14.66 -2.59 -9.89
CA GLU A 202 16.09 -2.83 -9.71
C GLU A 202 16.58 -4.09 -10.44
N LEU A 203 15.67 -4.95 -10.91
CA LEU A 203 15.99 -6.22 -11.53
C LEU A 203 16.78 -6.05 -12.83
N GLU A 204 17.99 -6.61 -12.86
CA GLU A 204 18.87 -6.53 -14.04
C GLU A 204 18.75 -7.76 -14.96
N GLU A 205 18.38 -8.91 -14.40
CA GLU A 205 18.28 -10.18 -15.12
C GLU A 205 16.94 -10.89 -14.85
N PRO A 206 16.39 -11.62 -15.83
CA PRO A 206 15.15 -12.37 -15.67
C PRO A 206 15.21 -13.35 -14.49
N SER A 207 14.21 -13.29 -13.60
CA SER A 207 14.13 -14.18 -12.43
C SER A 207 12.88 -15.05 -12.49
N ARG A 208 13.09 -16.37 -12.72
CA ARG A 208 11.99 -17.36 -12.76
C ARG A 208 11.19 -17.41 -11.46
N LEU A 209 11.86 -17.26 -10.32
CA LEU A 209 11.22 -17.24 -9.01
C LEU A 209 10.29 -16.03 -8.88
N LEU A 210 10.77 -14.83 -9.24
CA LEU A 210 9.94 -13.63 -9.21
C LEU A 210 8.79 -13.70 -10.22
N SER A 211 9.01 -14.28 -11.41
CA SER A 211 7.93 -14.53 -12.37
C SER A 211 6.84 -15.42 -11.77
N SER A 212 7.23 -16.52 -11.12
CA SER A 212 6.28 -17.44 -10.49
C SER A 212 5.54 -16.78 -9.32
N ALA A 213 6.24 -15.99 -8.51
CA ALA A 213 5.63 -15.25 -7.41
C ALA A 213 4.56 -14.27 -7.91
N ILE A 214 4.91 -13.44 -8.90
CA ILE A 214 3.99 -12.47 -9.49
C ILE A 214 2.77 -13.16 -10.11
N VAL A 215 2.96 -14.30 -10.78
CA VAL A 215 1.84 -15.06 -11.35
C VAL A 215 0.83 -15.46 -10.28
N GLU A 216 1.30 -15.99 -9.15
CA GLU A 216 0.41 -16.37 -8.05
C GLU A 216 -0.24 -15.15 -7.39
N CYS A 217 0.52 -14.07 -7.17
CA CYS A 217 -0.03 -12.83 -6.62
C CYS A 217 -1.15 -12.26 -7.49
N ILE A 218 -1.01 -12.26 -8.83
CA ILE A 218 -2.08 -11.79 -9.74
C ILE A 218 -3.33 -12.65 -9.63
N LYS A 219 -3.20 -13.97 -9.41
CA LYS A 219 -4.36 -14.86 -9.25
C LYS A 219 -5.13 -14.57 -7.96
N ILE A 220 -4.43 -14.23 -6.88
CA ILE A 220 -5.04 -14.04 -5.56
C ILE A 220 -5.53 -12.60 -5.35
N PHE A 221 -4.78 -11.60 -5.80
CA PHE A 221 -5.05 -10.18 -5.59
C PHE A 221 -4.74 -9.34 -6.86
N PRO A 222 -5.50 -9.57 -7.95
CA PRO A 222 -5.27 -8.90 -9.24
C PRO A 222 -5.40 -7.39 -9.16
N ASP A 223 -6.35 -6.87 -8.37
CA ASP A 223 -6.65 -5.45 -8.27
C ASP A 223 -5.51 -4.69 -7.58
N GLU A 224 -4.93 -5.27 -6.53
CA GLU A 224 -3.81 -4.71 -5.79
C GLU A 224 -2.51 -4.77 -6.59
N ILE A 225 -2.27 -5.84 -7.36
CA ILE A 225 -1.13 -5.87 -8.29
C ILE A 225 -1.28 -4.81 -9.37
N GLN A 226 -2.49 -4.62 -9.90
CA GLN A 226 -2.77 -3.58 -10.88
C GLN A 226 -2.50 -2.20 -10.29
N GLN A 227 -3.04 -1.89 -9.11
CA GLN A 227 -2.95 -0.58 -8.48
C GLN A 227 -1.54 -0.25 -7.96
N PHE A 228 -0.87 -1.19 -7.28
CA PHE A 228 0.38 -0.92 -6.58
C PHE A 228 1.64 -1.29 -7.38
N ILE A 229 1.51 -2.09 -8.44
CA ILE A 229 2.66 -2.49 -9.27
C ILE A 229 2.50 -2.04 -10.72
N PHE A 230 1.43 -2.47 -11.40
CA PHE A 230 1.27 -2.19 -12.82
C PHE A 230 1.18 -0.69 -13.09
N ILE A 231 0.27 0.05 -12.45
CA ILE A 231 0.11 1.48 -12.71
C ILE A 231 1.40 2.27 -12.39
N PRO A 232 2.04 2.11 -11.21
CA PRO A 232 3.25 2.86 -10.87
C PRO A 232 4.43 2.61 -11.82
N ILE A 233 4.53 1.41 -12.40
CA ILE A 233 5.67 1.04 -13.26
C ILE A 233 5.61 1.69 -14.65
N LEU A 234 4.42 2.08 -15.13
CA LEU A 234 4.18 2.52 -16.51
C LEU A 234 5.04 3.70 -16.98
N ASN A 235 5.55 4.52 -16.07
CA ASN A 235 6.38 5.68 -16.43
C ASN A 235 7.84 5.53 -15.99
N THR A 236 8.25 4.35 -15.54
CA THR A 236 9.61 4.07 -15.07
C THR A 236 10.48 3.47 -16.17
N GLU A 237 11.81 3.61 -16.05
CA GLU A 237 12.75 2.91 -16.93
C GLU A 237 13.06 1.54 -16.33
N LEU A 238 12.83 0.49 -17.11
CA LEU A 238 13.04 -0.89 -16.69
C LEU A 238 14.32 -1.43 -17.30
N LYS A 239 15.18 -1.99 -16.45
CA LYS A 239 16.38 -2.71 -16.90
C LYS A 239 16.00 -4.06 -17.50
N ASP A 240 15.15 -4.81 -16.81
CA ASP A 240 14.52 -6.03 -17.31
C ASP A 240 13.03 -5.84 -17.56
N THR A 241 12.54 -6.34 -18.69
CA THR A 241 11.12 -6.21 -19.11
C THR A 241 10.35 -7.52 -19.03
N THR A 242 11.02 -8.62 -18.64
CA THR A 242 10.39 -9.94 -18.66
C THR A 242 9.28 -10.05 -17.63
N LEU A 243 9.51 -9.54 -16.41
CA LEU A 243 8.49 -9.57 -15.36
C LEU A 243 7.23 -8.79 -15.73
N ILE A 244 7.36 -7.60 -16.33
CA ILE A 244 6.18 -6.81 -16.69
C ILE A 244 5.39 -7.45 -17.84
N ILE A 245 6.10 -8.07 -18.78
CA ILE A 245 5.47 -8.86 -19.86
C ILE A 245 4.73 -10.06 -19.25
N THR A 246 5.36 -10.80 -18.32
CA THR A 246 4.71 -11.90 -17.59
C THR A 246 3.48 -11.42 -16.84
N LEU A 247 3.56 -10.29 -16.14
CA LEU A 247 2.44 -9.69 -15.42
C LEU A 247 1.27 -9.46 -16.37
N VAL A 248 1.46 -8.69 -17.45
CA VAL A 248 0.39 -8.37 -18.41
C VAL A 248 -0.20 -9.62 -19.07
N ASN A 249 0.65 -10.64 -19.33
CA ASN A 249 0.20 -11.90 -19.92
C ASN A 249 -0.59 -12.77 -18.95
N THR A 250 -0.37 -12.63 -17.65
CA THR A 250 -1.02 -13.44 -16.63
C THR A 250 -2.44 -12.98 -16.35
N PHE A 251 -2.71 -11.68 -16.47
CA PHE A 251 -4.06 -11.16 -16.31
C PHE A 251 -5.03 -11.80 -17.29
N GLU A 252 -6.19 -12.21 -16.76
CA GLU A 252 -7.26 -12.80 -17.53
C GLU A 252 -7.75 -11.84 -18.62
N GLN A 253 -8.21 -12.40 -19.74
CA GLN A 253 -8.65 -11.63 -20.89
C GLN A 253 -9.73 -10.58 -20.54
N GLN A 254 -10.61 -10.87 -19.58
CA GLN A 254 -11.66 -9.95 -19.13
C GLN A 254 -11.09 -8.69 -18.46
N ARG A 255 -9.95 -8.82 -17.75
CA ARG A 255 -9.28 -7.70 -17.06
C ARG A 255 -8.36 -6.90 -17.97
N LYS A 256 -7.98 -7.44 -19.14
CA LYS A 256 -7.08 -6.73 -20.06
C LYS A 256 -7.64 -5.40 -20.57
N THR A 257 -8.96 -5.26 -20.70
CA THR A 257 -9.59 -3.98 -21.05
C THR A 257 -9.30 -2.92 -19.99
N MET A 258 -9.45 -3.27 -18.70
CA MET A 258 -9.14 -2.35 -17.58
C MET A 258 -7.65 -2.01 -17.55
N LEU A 259 -6.77 -2.99 -17.77
CA LEU A 259 -5.33 -2.72 -17.87
C LEU A 259 -4.98 -1.77 -19.02
N LEU A 260 -5.64 -1.93 -20.18
CA LEU A 260 -5.43 -1.02 -21.30
C LEU A 260 -5.95 0.38 -20.97
N GLU A 261 -7.10 0.51 -20.31
CA GLU A 261 -7.62 1.79 -19.85
C GLU A 261 -6.63 2.49 -18.93
N ASP A 262 -6.12 1.79 -17.91
CA ASP A 262 -5.11 2.32 -17.00
C ASP A 262 -3.82 2.69 -17.72
N PHE A 263 -3.37 1.85 -18.66
CA PHE A 263 -2.22 2.15 -19.50
C PHE A 263 -2.44 3.48 -20.25
N LEU A 264 -3.59 3.66 -20.88
CA LEU A 264 -3.89 4.87 -21.66
C LEU A 264 -4.18 6.10 -20.81
N VAL A 265 -4.54 5.94 -19.54
CA VAL A 265 -4.72 7.05 -18.59
C VAL A 265 -3.38 7.51 -18.02
N HIS A 266 -2.49 6.57 -17.68
CA HIS A 266 -1.30 6.88 -16.89
C HIS A 266 -0.02 7.00 -17.71
N VAL A 267 0.08 6.38 -18.89
CA VAL A 267 1.30 6.48 -19.72
C VAL A 267 1.42 7.89 -20.30
N LYS A 268 2.46 8.61 -19.87
CA LYS A 268 2.80 9.94 -20.37
C LYS A 268 3.53 9.89 -21.70
N GLU A 269 4.38 8.88 -21.86
CA GLU A 269 5.27 8.73 -22.99
C GLU A 269 5.44 7.26 -23.36
N LEU A 270 5.40 6.95 -24.66
CA LEU A 270 5.61 5.59 -25.14
C LEU A 270 7.09 5.19 -25.05
N LYS A 271 7.39 4.16 -24.25
CA LYS A 271 8.72 3.57 -24.09
C LYS A 271 8.86 2.31 -24.94
N LEU A 272 10.10 1.83 -25.13
CA LEU A 272 10.37 0.66 -25.97
C LEU A 272 9.63 -0.60 -25.48
N TRP A 273 9.62 -0.84 -24.17
CA TRP A 273 8.96 -2.01 -23.58
C TRP A 273 7.43 -1.95 -23.64
N HIS A 274 6.85 -0.75 -23.74
CA HIS A 274 5.41 -0.57 -23.95
C HIS A 274 4.94 -1.17 -25.28
N ILE A 275 5.81 -1.28 -26.29
CA ILE A 275 5.44 -1.88 -27.58
C ILE A 275 4.99 -3.33 -27.37
N SER A 276 5.74 -4.11 -26.58
CA SER A 276 5.40 -5.49 -26.24
C SER A 276 4.11 -5.58 -25.42
N VAL A 277 3.87 -4.63 -24.52
CA VAL A 277 2.62 -4.55 -23.74
C VAL A 277 1.43 -4.26 -24.66
N LEU A 278 1.53 -3.26 -25.52
CA LEU A 278 0.47 -2.92 -26.49
C LEU A 278 0.18 -4.05 -27.48
N GLN A 279 1.19 -4.85 -27.86
CA GLN A 279 0.96 -6.04 -28.67
C GLN A 279 0.04 -7.06 -27.97
N ASN A 280 0.09 -7.18 -26.64
CA ASN A 280 -0.79 -8.06 -25.87
C ASN A 280 -2.24 -7.56 -25.78
N PHE A 281 -2.47 -6.29 -26.08
CA PHE A 281 -3.78 -5.65 -26.08
C PHE A 281 -4.44 -5.58 -27.46
N LEU A 282 -3.77 -6.07 -28.51
CA LEU A 282 -4.32 -6.05 -29.88
C LEU A 282 -5.64 -6.84 -30.03
N SER A 283 -5.90 -7.82 -29.17
CA SER A 283 -7.15 -8.60 -29.19
C SER A 283 -8.34 -7.88 -28.55
N ILE A 284 -8.11 -6.74 -27.89
CA ILE A 284 -9.15 -5.96 -27.23
C ILE A 284 -9.90 -5.13 -28.28
N ARG A 285 -11.23 -5.10 -28.17
CA ARG A 285 -12.06 -4.19 -28.97
C ARG A 285 -11.90 -2.77 -28.43
N LEU A 286 -11.36 -1.89 -29.26
CA LEU A 286 -11.10 -0.50 -28.89
C LEU A 286 -12.31 0.38 -29.20
N ASP A 287 -12.67 1.25 -28.26
CA ASP A 287 -13.61 2.34 -28.53
C ASP A 287 -12.91 3.52 -29.21
N HIS A 288 -13.70 4.53 -29.59
CA HIS A 288 -13.19 5.67 -30.35
C HIS A 288 -12.17 6.52 -29.56
N ASN A 289 -12.30 6.59 -28.23
CA ASN A 289 -11.42 7.33 -27.33
C ASN A 289 -10.11 6.57 -27.09
N MET A 290 -10.18 5.25 -26.88
CA MET A 290 -9.00 4.40 -26.77
C MET A 290 -8.16 4.44 -28.04
N LEU A 291 -8.80 4.36 -29.22
CA LEU A 291 -8.13 4.51 -30.51
C LEU A 291 -7.40 5.84 -30.61
N ASP A 292 -8.06 6.94 -30.28
CA ASP A 292 -7.46 8.29 -30.32
C ASP A 292 -6.23 8.39 -29.41
N LYS A 293 -6.31 7.90 -28.17
CA LYS A 293 -5.18 7.88 -27.24
C LYS A 293 -4.00 7.05 -27.75
N ILE A 294 -4.25 5.85 -28.27
CA ILE A 294 -3.19 4.98 -28.83
C ILE A 294 -2.51 5.65 -30.03
N ILE A 295 -3.30 6.23 -30.94
CA ILE A 295 -2.76 6.90 -32.14
C ILE A 295 -1.94 8.13 -31.75
N LYS A 296 -2.36 8.90 -30.75
CA LYS A 296 -1.56 10.00 -30.20
C LYS A 296 -0.24 9.53 -29.59
N LEU A 297 -0.24 8.41 -28.86
CA LEU A 297 0.99 7.79 -28.34
C LEU A 297 1.93 7.35 -29.47
N PHE A 298 1.39 6.76 -30.54
CA PHE A 298 2.19 6.39 -31.72
C PHE A 298 2.77 7.62 -32.42
N SER A 299 1.95 8.63 -32.71
CA SER A 299 2.38 9.87 -33.36
C SER A 299 3.48 10.58 -32.55
N GLY A 300 3.30 10.70 -31.23
CA GLY A 300 4.27 11.36 -30.34
C GLY A 300 5.67 10.71 -30.32
N LYS A 301 5.79 9.43 -30.71
CA LYS A 301 7.07 8.71 -30.73
C LYS A 301 7.45 8.09 -32.07
N ALA A 302 6.72 8.40 -33.14
CA ALA A 302 6.93 7.81 -34.45
C ALA A 302 8.34 8.05 -35.01
N LEU A 303 8.87 9.26 -34.84
CA LEU A 303 10.23 9.61 -35.25
C LEU A 303 11.29 8.85 -34.45
N TYR A 304 11.09 8.73 -33.13
CA TYR A 304 12.04 8.05 -32.24
C TYR A 304 12.12 6.55 -32.54
N PHE A 305 10.97 5.92 -32.85
CA PHE A 305 10.88 4.50 -33.18
C PHE A 305 10.86 4.22 -34.69
N SER A 306 11.29 5.16 -35.53
CA SER A 306 11.17 5.05 -37.00
C SER A 306 11.85 3.82 -37.59
N LYS A 307 12.96 3.39 -37.00
CA LYS A 307 13.77 2.23 -37.41
C LYS A 307 13.44 0.95 -36.62
N ASP A 308 12.57 1.02 -35.61
CA ASP A 308 12.23 -0.12 -34.76
C ASP A 308 11.22 -1.04 -35.46
N LYS A 309 11.63 -2.29 -35.68
CA LYS A 309 10.79 -3.29 -36.37
C LYS A 309 9.56 -3.69 -35.55
N ASN A 310 9.66 -3.72 -34.22
CA ASN A 310 8.55 -4.11 -33.36
C ASN A 310 7.48 -3.03 -33.32
N PHE A 311 7.89 -1.76 -33.33
CA PHE A 311 7.00 -0.61 -33.49
C PHE A 311 6.29 -0.64 -34.85
N GLY A 312 7.04 -0.80 -35.95
CA GLY A 312 6.43 -0.92 -37.28
C GLY A 312 5.45 -2.10 -37.40
N LYS A 313 5.79 -3.25 -36.80
CA LYS A 313 4.89 -4.41 -36.73
C LYS A 313 3.65 -4.12 -35.88
N LEU A 314 3.79 -3.44 -34.74
CA LEU A 314 2.66 -3.05 -33.88
C LEU A 314 1.70 -2.13 -34.63
N VAL A 315 2.22 -1.06 -35.26
CA VAL A 315 1.43 -0.13 -36.07
C VAL A 315 0.68 -0.84 -37.18
N LEU A 316 1.36 -1.72 -37.93
CA LEU A 316 0.72 -2.51 -38.99
C LEU A 316 -0.40 -3.41 -38.43
N SER A 317 -0.15 -4.07 -37.30
CA SER A 317 -1.11 -4.99 -36.70
C SER A 317 -2.32 -4.24 -36.15
N PHE A 318 -2.09 -3.08 -35.53
CA PHE A 318 -3.13 -2.18 -35.06
C PHE A 318 -4.06 -1.72 -36.20
N LEU A 319 -3.52 -1.30 -37.35
CA LEU A 319 -4.33 -0.87 -38.49
C LEU A 319 -5.09 -2.01 -39.18
N LYS A 320 -4.57 -3.23 -39.15
CA LYS A 320 -5.27 -4.40 -39.68
C LYS A 320 -6.53 -4.74 -38.87
N ILE A 321 -6.49 -4.50 -37.56
CA ILE A 321 -7.59 -4.79 -36.65
C ILE A 321 -8.59 -3.62 -36.63
N ASN A 322 -8.09 -2.38 -36.71
CA ASN A 322 -8.89 -1.17 -36.62
C ASN A 322 -9.05 -0.54 -38.01
N THR A 323 -9.98 -1.08 -38.80
CA THR A 323 -10.21 -0.70 -40.20
C THR A 323 -11.01 0.58 -40.39
N THR A 324 -11.62 1.12 -39.33
CA THR A 324 -12.42 2.34 -39.36
C THR A 324 -11.77 3.39 -38.48
N LEU A 325 -11.26 4.45 -39.11
CA LEU A 325 -10.64 5.59 -38.45
C LEU A 325 -11.37 6.87 -38.84
N SER A 326 -11.50 7.80 -37.91
CA SER A 326 -11.87 9.17 -38.25
C SER A 326 -10.81 9.83 -39.13
N LYS A 327 -11.18 10.93 -39.80
CA LYS A 327 -10.26 11.66 -40.68
C LYS A 327 -9.01 12.13 -39.96
N ASP A 328 -9.15 12.63 -38.73
CA ASP A 328 -8.03 13.15 -37.93
C ASP A 328 -7.09 12.01 -37.48
N GLN A 329 -7.66 10.90 -37.00
CA GLN A 329 -6.89 9.70 -36.67
C GLN A 329 -6.13 9.16 -37.88
N LYS A 330 -6.78 9.11 -39.05
CA LYS A 330 -6.14 8.69 -40.31
C LYS A 330 -4.98 9.60 -40.68
N ASN A 331 -5.13 10.92 -40.56
CA ASN A 331 -4.06 11.88 -40.84
C ASN A 331 -2.84 11.66 -39.94
N LEU A 332 -3.05 11.48 -38.63
CA LEU A 332 -1.97 11.17 -37.70
C LEU A 332 -1.25 9.86 -38.07
N MET A 333 -1.99 8.82 -38.47
CA MET A 333 -1.39 7.56 -38.88
C MET A 333 -0.63 7.67 -40.21
N ILE A 334 -1.02 8.58 -41.12
CA ILE A 334 -0.26 8.90 -42.33
C ILE A 334 1.09 9.53 -41.96
N GLU A 335 1.12 10.44 -40.98
CA GLU A 335 2.37 11.01 -40.46
C GLU A 335 3.28 9.94 -39.85
N VAL A 336 2.72 9.05 -39.02
CA VAL A 336 3.43 7.89 -38.45
C VAL A 336 4.01 7.00 -39.55
N ALA A 337 3.25 6.74 -40.61
CA ALA A 337 3.69 5.92 -41.73
C ALA A 337 4.80 6.61 -42.55
N ALA A 338 4.68 7.92 -42.77
CA ALA A 338 5.63 8.69 -43.57
C ALA A 338 7.05 8.67 -42.98
N VAL A 339 7.15 8.71 -41.65
CA VAL A 339 8.43 8.68 -40.93
C VAL A 339 8.95 7.27 -40.66
N ASN A 340 8.16 6.22 -40.88
CA ASN A 340 8.60 4.85 -40.68
C ASN A 340 9.65 4.45 -41.73
N GLU A 341 10.79 3.93 -41.27
CA GLU A 341 11.92 3.52 -42.12
C GLU A 341 12.07 1.98 -42.22
N THR A 342 11.11 1.23 -41.68
CA THR A 342 11.12 -0.24 -41.71
C THR A 342 10.47 -0.81 -42.97
N LEU A 343 10.62 -2.11 -43.18
CA LEU A 343 9.94 -2.86 -44.25
C LEU A 343 8.40 -2.81 -44.17
N PHE A 344 7.83 -2.37 -43.05
CA PHE A 344 6.39 -2.27 -42.84
C PHE A 344 5.77 -0.98 -43.39
N LYS A 345 6.58 0.02 -43.81
CA LYS A 345 6.10 1.30 -44.35
C LYS A 345 5.07 1.14 -45.47
N LYS A 346 5.44 0.45 -46.55
CA LYS A 346 4.57 0.25 -47.73
C LYS A 346 3.26 -0.47 -47.38
N PRO A 347 3.27 -1.57 -46.60
CA PRO A 347 2.03 -2.19 -46.11
C PRO A 347 1.12 -1.23 -45.32
N ILE A 348 1.69 -0.42 -44.41
CA ILE A 348 0.95 0.56 -43.62
C ILE A 348 0.30 1.62 -44.52
N GLU A 349 1.08 2.22 -45.41
CA GLU A 349 0.58 3.24 -46.36
C GLU A 349 -0.53 2.69 -47.25
N ASN A 350 -0.43 1.44 -47.70
CA ASN A 350 -1.45 0.81 -48.53
C ASN A 350 -2.78 0.65 -47.77
N ILE A 351 -2.74 0.24 -46.50
CA ILE A 351 -3.97 0.15 -45.68
C ILE A 351 -4.59 1.54 -45.54
N LEU A 352 -3.80 2.55 -45.20
CA LEU A 352 -4.29 3.92 -45.01
C LEU A 352 -4.87 4.53 -46.29
N ARG A 353 -4.37 4.17 -47.48
CA ARG A 353 -4.94 4.64 -48.75
C ARG A 353 -6.31 4.03 -49.06
N ASN A 354 -6.56 2.81 -48.58
CA ASN A 354 -7.76 2.03 -48.86
C ASN A 354 -8.86 2.16 -47.80
N MET A 355 -8.53 2.70 -46.62
CA MET A 355 -9.48 3.22 -45.62
C MET A 355 -10.11 4.52 -46.12
#